data_AF-A0A6B3FPT8-F1
#
_entry.id   AF-A0A6B3FPT8-F1
#
_cell.length_a   1.000
_cell.length_b   1.000
_cell.length_c   1.000
_cell.angle_alpha   90.00
_cell.angle_beta   90.00
_cell.angle_gamma   90.00
#
_symmetry.space_group_name_H-M   'P 1'
#
loop_
_entity.id
_entity.type
_entity.pdbx_description
1 polymer ?
#
loop_
_entity_poly.entity_id
_entity_poly.type
_entity_poly.pdbx_seq_one_letter_code
_entity_poly.pdbx_strand_id
1 'polypeptide(L)'
;MLIQAHLGFAQLHRLELSKADYDLLSAMTEVQRPGGEVNASQAELRARAALSKNRTSIAMNHLVERNIILRPDGRYRSYFIHPYFAGYTTIEEMEEALRDAIAAIRAGELAEPTPPAPQRHLAAVPPPTHQTA
;
A
#
# COMPACT_ATOMS: atom_id res chain seq x y z
N MET A 1 -14.72 12.99 -17.14
CA MET A 1 -14.12 13.51 -15.89
C MET A 1 -12.78 12.80 -15.67
N LEU A 2 -11.66 13.49 -15.83
CA LEU A 2 -10.31 12.89 -15.93
C LEU A 2 -9.39 13.18 -14.72
N ILE A 3 -9.87 13.99 -13.77
CA ILE A 3 -9.08 14.47 -12.62
C ILE A 3 -9.06 13.44 -11.47
N GLN A 4 -10.03 12.52 -11.42
CA GLN A 4 -10.28 11.65 -10.25
C GLN A 4 -9.33 10.46 -10.09
N ALA A 5 -8.73 9.94 -11.18
CA ALA A 5 -7.71 8.92 -11.07
C ALA A 5 -6.33 9.49 -10.68
N HIS A 6 -6.08 10.79 -10.93
CA HIS A 6 -4.71 11.32 -10.86
C HIS A 6 -4.15 11.45 -9.45
N LEU A 7 -4.97 11.72 -8.42
CA LEU A 7 -4.46 11.91 -7.05
C LEU A 7 -4.03 10.60 -6.37
N GLY A 8 -4.83 9.54 -6.47
CA GLY A 8 -4.45 8.21 -5.97
C GLY A 8 -3.28 7.60 -6.74
N PHE A 9 -3.30 7.71 -8.09
CA PHE A 9 -2.22 7.16 -8.93
C PHE A 9 -0.89 7.93 -8.83
N ALA A 10 -0.92 9.27 -8.69
CA ALA A 10 0.30 10.06 -8.53
C ALA A 10 1.01 9.75 -7.20
N GLN A 11 0.25 9.46 -6.14
CA GLN A 11 0.83 9.00 -4.88
C GLN A 11 1.38 7.57 -5.00
N LEU A 12 0.67 6.65 -5.66
CA LEU A 12 1.15 5.27 -5.88
C LEU A 12 2.51 5.23 -6.59
N HIS A 13 2.75 6.11 -7.58
CA HIS A 13 4.04 6.17 -8.26
C HIS A 13 5.21 6.51 -7.31
N ARG A 14 4.97 7.29 -6.25
CA ARG A 14 6.01 7.62 -5.24
C ARG A 14 6.27 6.49 -4.27
N LEU A 15 5.38 5.50 -4.19
CA LEU A 15 5.51 4.37 -3.27
C LEU A 15 6.37 3.24 -3.85
N GLU A 16 6.83 3.37 -5.10
CA GLU A 16 7.74 2.43 -5.79
C GLU A 16 7.37 0.97 -5.50
N LEU A 17 6.09 0.64 -5.73
CA LEU A 17 5.56 -0.68 -5.48
C LEU A 17 6.22 -1.69 -6.42
N SER A 18 6.57 -2.86 -5.90
CA SER A 18 6.97 -3.96 -6.77
C SER A 18 5.76 -4.40 -7.62
N LYS A 19 6.02 -5.05 -8.76
CA LYS A 19 4.94 -5.58 -9.60
C LYS A 19 3.97 -6.46 -8.79
N ALA A 20 4.48 -7.28 -7.87
CA ALA A 20 3.62 -8.15 -7.06
C ALA A 20 2.73 -7.38 -6.07
N ASP A 21 3.26 -6.30 -5.49
CA ASP A 21 2.48 -5.44 -4.58
C ASP A 21 1.39 -4.70 -5.36
N TYR A 22 1.72 -4.22 -6.57
CA TYR A 22 0.76 -3.58 -7.47
C TYR A 22 -0.33 -4.56 -7.94
N ASP A 23 0.05 -5.75 -8.40
CA ASP A 23 -0.90 -6.79 -8.85
C ASP A 23 -1.87 -7.18 -7.71
N LEU A 24 -1.36 -7.30 -6.48
CA LEU A 24 -2.18 -7.59 -5.31
C LEU A 24 -3.10 -6.43 -4.92
N LEU A 25 -2.60 -5.18 -4.92
CA LEU A 25 -3.41 -4.00 -4.65
C LEU A 25 -4.52 -3.84 -5.68
N SER A 26 -4.22 -4.06 -6.97
CA SER A 26 -5.22 -4.05 -8.04
C SER A 26 -6.32 -5.07 -7.78
N ALA A 27 -5.94 -6.31 -7.44
CA ALA A 27 -6.91 -7.37 -7.10
C ALA A 27 -7.77 -7.02 -5.87
N MET A 28 -7.23 -6.27 -4.90
CA MET A 28 -8.00 -5.79 -3.74
C MET A 28 -8.97 -4.67 -4.13
N THR A 29 -8.53 -3.72 -4.96
CA THR A 29 -9.35 -2.61 -5.47
C THR A 29 -10.55 -3.09 -6.29
N GLU A 30 -10.41 -4.21 -7.00
CA GLU A 30 -11.51 -4.82 -7.78
C GLU A 30 -12.63 -5.42 -6.92
N VAL A 31 -12.33 -5.84 -5.68
CA VAL A 31 -13.28 -6.54 -4.80
C VAL A 31 -13.60 -5.75 -3.53
N GLN A 32 -13.07 -4.53 -3.41
CA GLN A 32 -13.39 -3.65 -2.30
C GLN A 32 -14.86 -3.20 -2.37
N ARG A 33 -15.42 -2.87 -1.21
CA ARG A 33 -16.59 -1.99 -1.11
C ARG A 33 -16.16 -0.52 -1.15
N PRO A 34 -17.08 0.41 -1.45
CA PRO A 34 -16.81 1.84 -1.27
C PRO A 34 -16.22 2.11 0.11
N GLY A 35 -15.16 2.92 0.18
CA GLY A 35 -14.41 3.18 1.40
C GLY A 35 -13.32 2.16 1.74
N GLY A 36 -13.05 1.17 0.87
CA GLY A 36 -11.83 0.37 0.93
C GLY A 36 -11.94 -0.96 1.67
N GLU A 37 -13.11 -1.35 2.19
CA GLU A 37 -13.27 -2.65 2.85
C GLU A 37 -13.11 -3.79 1.84
N VAL A 38 -12.14 -4.68 2.05
CA VAL A 38 -11.88 -5.82 1.15
C VAL A 38 -12.59 -7.07 1.68
N ASN A 39 -13.68 -7.43 1.02
CA ASN A 39 -14.44 -8.64 1.34
C ASN A 39 -14.02 -9.82 0.46
N ALA A 40 -12.75 -10.24 0.57
CA ALA A 40 -12.20 -11.36 -0.18
C ALA A 40 -11.22 -12.16 0.67
N SER A 41 -11.19 -13.47 0.45
CA SER A 41 -10.20 -14.33 1.14
C SER A 41 -8.80 -14.15 0.56
N GLN A 42 -7.76 -14.43 1.34
CA GLN A 42 -6.37 -14.36 0.83
C GLN A 42 -6.12 -15.37 -0.32
N ALA A 43 -6.82 -16.50 -0.34
CA ALA A 43 -6.76 -17.47 -1.43
C ALA A 43 -7.38 -16.92 -2.72
N GLU A 44 -8.46 -16.17 -2.57
CA GLU A 44 -9.17 -15.50 -3.65
C GLU A 44 -8.34 -14.35 -4.24
N LEU A 45 -7.79 -13.48 -3.39
CA LEU A 45 -6.90 -12.38 -3.80
C LEU A 45 -5.65 -12.92 -4.52
N ARG A 46 -5.08 -14.02 -4.03
CA ARG A 46 -3.96 -14.71 -4.67
C ARG A 46 -4.29 -15.16 -6.09
N ALA A 47 -5.47 -15.76 -6.27
CA ALA A 47 -5.91 -16.26 -7.58
C ALA A 47 -6.09 -15.09 -8.56
N ARG A 48 -6.71 -13.98 -8.12
CA ARG A 48 -6.88 -12.77 -8.94
C ARG A 48 -5.55 -12.12 -9.32
N ALA A 49 -4.63 -11.98 -8.37
CA ALA A 49 -3.31 -11.41 -8.62
C ALA A 49 -2.36 -12.35 -9.40
N ALA A 50 -2.79 -13.59 -9.70
CA ALA A 50 -1.95 -14.62 -10.31
C ALA A 50 -0.61 -14.85 -9.57
N LEU A 51 -0.63 -14.77 -8.24
CA LEU A 51 0.56 -14.92 -7.40
C LEU A 51 0.65 -16.32 -6.76
N SER A 52 1.88 -16.72 -6.41
CA SER A 52 2.08 -17.87 -5.53
C SER A 52 1.72 -17.49 -4.08
N LYS A 53 1.43 -18.49 -3.23
CA LYS A 53 1.08 -18.25 -1.82
C LYS A 53 2.15 -17.42 -1.09
N ASN A 54 3.42 -17.75 -1.29
CA ASN A 54 4.53 -17.02 -0.68
C ASN A 54 4.61 -15.57 -1.17
N ARG A 55 4.52 -15.36 -2.49
CA ARG A 55 4.54 -14.01 -3.07
C ARG A 55 3.37 -13.15 -2.60
N THR A 56 2.17 -13.72 -2.49
CA THR A 56 1.00 -13.01 -1.93
C THR A 56 1.23 -12.61 -0.48
N SER A 57 1.82 -13.50 0.33
CA SER A 57 2.10 -13.18 1.74
C SER A 57 3.11 -12.05 1.88
N ILE A 58 4.19 -12.09 1.09
CA ILE A 58 5.23 -11.05 1.07
C ILE A 58 4.62 -9.71 0.61
N ALA A 59 3.87 -9.72 -0.50
CA ALA A 59 3.24 -8.51 -1.02
C ALA A 59 2.22 -7.91 -0.03
N MET A 60 1.41 -8.75 0.62
CA MET A 60 0.48 -8.28 1.66
C MET A 60 1.22 -7.63 2.82
N ASN A 61 2.32 -8.24 3.30
CA ASN A 61 3.12 -7.67 4.37
C ASN A 61 3.71 -6.32 3.95
N HIS A 62 4.29 -6.22 2.74
CA HIS A 62 4.82 -4.95 2.24
C HIS A 62 3.77 -3.85 2.18
N LEU A 63 2.57 -4.16 1.69
CA LEU A 63 1.48 -3.19 1.61
C LEU A 63 0.99 -2.75 3.00
N VAL A 64 0.99 -3.66 3.98
CA VAL A 64 0.62 -3.36 5.37
C VAL A 64 1.70 -2.54 6.07
N GLU A 65 2.96 -2.93 5.94
CA GLU A 65 4.12 -2.21 6.51
C GLU A 65 4.23 -0.78 6.00
N ARG A 66 3.75 -0.51 4.77
CA ARG A 66 3.72 0.81 4.16
C ARG A 66 2.43 1.59 4.40
N ASN A 67 1.51 1.08 5.24
CA ASN A 67 0.20 1.68 5.53
C ASN A 67 -0.69 1.91 4.29
N ILE A 68 -0.48 1.14 3.23
CA ILE A 68 -1.33 1.17 2.03
C ILE A 68 -2.57 0.30 2.26
N ILE A 69 -2.36 -0.82 2.94
CA ILE A 69 -3.41 -1.70 3.43
C ILE A 69 -3.39 -1.65 4.95
N LEU A 70 -4.57 -1.42 5.53
CA LEU A 70 -4.78 -1.38 6.97
C LEU A 70 -5.32 -2.73 7.43
N ARG A 71 -4.79 -3.22 8.55
CA ARG A 71 -5.30 -4.39 9.25
C ARG A 71 -5.83 -3.94 10.60
N PRO A 72 -7.16 -3.90 10.81
CA PRO A 72 -7.73 -3.52 12.10
C PRO A 72 -7.32 -4.53 13.17
N ASP A 73 -6.97 -4.04 14.35
CA ASP A 73 -6.72 -4.88 15.51
C ASP A 73 -7.99 -5.64 15.91
N GLY A 74 -7.83 -6.91 16.28
CA GLY A 74 -8.94 -7.75 16.78
C GLY A 74 -9.93 -8.25 15.72
N ARG A 75 -9.86 -7.79 14.46
CA ARG A 75 -10.66 -8.37 13.36
C ARG A 75 -9.80 -9.31 12.51
N TYR A 76 -9.97 -10.61 12.73
CA TYR A 76 -9.25 -11.63 12.00
C TYR A 76 -9.57 -11.55 10.49
N ARG A 77 -8.56 -11.28 9.66
CA ARG A 77 -8.58 -11.31 8.18
C ARG A 77 -9.41 -10.22 7.45
N SER A 78 -9.85 -9.16 8.11
CA SER A 78 -10.37 -7.99 7.40
C SER A 78 -9.21 -7.07 6.99
N TYR A 79 -9.15 -6.70 5.72
CA TYR A 79 -8.22 -5.69 5.22
C TYR A 79 -9.01 -4.49 4.73
N PHE A 80 -8.45 -3.30 4.93
CA PHE A 80 -8.97 -2.06 4.37
C PHE A 80 -7.90 -1.43 3.48
N ILE A 81 -8.28 -0.96 2.31
CA ILE A 81 -7.41 -0.09 1.52
C ILE A 81 -7.40 1.28 2.20
N HIS A 82 -6.21 1.87 2.35
CA HIS A 82 -6.07 3.21 2.92
C HIS A 82 -6.95 4.21 2.15
N PRO A 83 -7.63 5.18 2.82
CA PRO A 83 -8.57 6.09 2.16
C PRO A 83 -8.02 6.85 0.94
N TYR A 84 -6.70 7.07 0.90
CA TYR A 84 -6.00 7.70 -0.25
C TYR A 84 -5.99 6.85 -1.52
N PHE A 85 -6.18 5.53 -1.41
CA PHE A 85 -6.14 4.58 -2.53
C PHE A 85 -7.44 3.78 -2.70
N ALA A 86 -8.38 3.92 -1.76
CA ALA A 86 -9.68 3.27 -1.81
C ALA A 86 -10.56 3.82 -2.94
N GLY A 87 -11.54 3.02 -3.36
CA GLY A 87 -12.59 3.40 -4.29
C GLY A 87 -13.81 3.96 -3.57
N TYR A 88 -14.52 4.88 -4.22
CA TYR A 88 -15.73 5.54 -3.70
C TYR A 88 -16.81 5.59 -4.78
N THR A 89 -18.07 5.67 -4.37
CA THR A 89 -19.20 5.72 -5.30
C THR A 89 -19.38 7.13 -5.85
N THR A 90 -19.15 8.15 -5.02
CA THR A 90 -19.32 9.57 -5.36
C THR A 90 -18.08 10.39 -5.03
N ILE A 91 -18.06 11.62 -5.55
CA ILE A 91 -16.97 12.57 -5.28
C ILE A 91 -17.05 13.05 -3.83
N GLU A 92 -18.27 13.27 -3.36
CA GLU A 92 -18.56 13.77 -2.02
C GLU A 92 -18.10 12.76 -0.95
N GLU A 93 -18.37 11.46 -1.16
CA GLU A 93 -17.88 10.38 -0.30
C GLU A 93 -16.35 10.35 -0.25
N MET A 94 -15.69 10.49 -1.41
CA MET A 94 -14.24 10.53 -1.49
C MET A 94 -13.69 11.74 -0.73
N GLU A 95 -14.23 12.95 -0.95
CA GLU A 95 -13.75 14.15 -0.28
C GLU A 95 -13.93 14.09 1.24
N GLU A 96 -15.07 13.59 1.72
CA GLU A 96 -15.32 13.37 3.14
C GLU A 96 -14.31 12.40 3.72
N ALA A 97 -14.14 11.22 3.11
CA ALA A 97 -13.18 10.21 3.56
C ALA A 97 -11.73 10.73 3.55
N LEU A 98 -11.35 11.55 2.57
CA LEU A 98 -10.02 12.17 2.52
C LEU A 98 -9.84 13.20 3.64
N ARG A 99 -10.85 14.03 3.93
CA ARG A 99 -10.79 14.99 5.05
C ARG A 99 -10.67 14.26 6.39
N ASP A 100 -11.45 13.21 6.59
CA ASP A 100 -11.41 12.38 7.79
C ASP A 100 -10.06 11.69 7.95
N ALA A 101 -9.51 11.13 6.86
CA ALA A 101 -8.18 10.51 6.88
C ALA A 101 -7.09 11.52 7.25
N ILE A 102 -7.15 12.75 6.72
CA ILE A 102 -6.21 13.83 7.09
C ILE A 102 -6.33 14.17 8.57
N ALA A 103 -7.55 14.26 9.10
CA ALA A 103 -7.78 14.54 10.51
C ALA A 103 -7.24 13.39 11.40
N ALA A 104 -7.52 12.14 11.05
CA ALA A 104 -7.04 10.95 11.76
C ALA A 104 -5.51 10.84 11.74
N ILE A 105 -4.87 11.14 10.61
CA ILE A 105 -3.39 11.17 10.51
C ILE A 105 -2.82 12.24 11.44
N ARG A 106 -3.41 13.44 11.46
CA ARG A 106 -2.96 14.52 12.36
C ARG A 106 -3.16 14.17 13.84
N ALA A 107 -4.21 13.42 14.16
CA ALA A 107 -4.48 12.92 15.50
C ALA A 107 -3.60 11.72 15.90
N GLY A 108 -2.88 11.11 14.95
CA GLY A 108 -2.09 9.89 15.18
C GLY A 108 -2.94 8.60 15.24
N GLU A 109 -4.20 8.67 14.80
CA GLU A 109 -5.15 7.55 14.79
C GLU A 109 -5.07 6.72 13.50
N LEU A 110 -4.51 7.30 12.43
CA LEU A 110 -4.26 6.64 11.15
C LEU A 110 -2.81 6.88 10.73
N ALA A 111 -2.11 5.83 10.32
CA ALA A 111 -0.73 5.95 9.86
C ALA A 111 -0.67 6.39 8.38
N GLU A 112 0.22 7.33 8.08
CA GLU A 112 0.40 7.83 6.70
C GLU A 112 1.07 6.78 5.79
N PRO A 113 0.65 6.65 4.52
CA PRO A 113 1.31 5.80 3.55
C PRO A 113 2.79 6.18 3.38
N THR A 114 3.68 5.21 3.56
CA THR A 114 5.12 5.47 3.64
C THR A 114 5.84 4.99 2.37
N PRO A 115 6.67 5.83 1.73
CA PRO A 115 7.53 5.40 0.62
C PRO A 115 8.56 4.37 1.10
N PRO A 116 9.21 3.60 0.19
CA PRO A 116 10.24 2.68 0.61
C PRO A 116 11.35 3.42 1.37
N ALA A 117 11.86 2.80 2.44
CA ALA A 117 13.04 3.31 3.12
C ALA A 117 14.20 3.39 2.11
N PRO A 118 15.02 4.46 2.13
CA PRO A 118 16.19 4.54 1.28
C PRO A 118 17.05 3.30 1.47
N GLN A 119 17.29 2.53 0.40
CA GLN A 119 18.28 1.47 0.45
C GLN A 119 19.61 2.13 0.75
N ARG A 120 20.14 1.97 1.96
CA ARG A 120 21.55 2.24 2.23
C ARG A 120 22.33 1.28 1.34
N HIS A 121 22.70 1.74 0.15
CA HIS A 121 23.75 1.11 -0.62
C HIS A 121 24.95 1.07 0.32
N LEU A 122 25.30 -0.11 0.81
CA LEU A 122 26.57 -0.35 1.48
C LEU A 122 27.63 0.08 0.47
N ALA A 123 28.09 1.32 0.58
CA ALA A 123 29.23 1.80 -0.17
C ALA A 123 30.36 0.83 0.16
N ALA A 124 30.82 0.10 -0.86
CA ALA A 124 31.96 -0.77 -0.74
C ALA A 124 33.10 0.04 -0.13
N VAL A 125 33.48 -0.29 1.10
CA VAL A 125 34.71 0.22 1.71
C VAL A 125 35.84 -0.28 0.79
N PRO A 126 36.60 0.60 0.12
CA PRO A 126 37.74 0.13 -0.66
C PRO A 126 38.73 -0.54 0.29
N PRO A 127 39.33 -1.69 -0.08
CA PRO A 127 40.31 -2.35 0.76
C PRO A 127 41.51 -1.41 0.99
N PRO A 128 42.13 -1.44 2.20
CA PRO A 128 43.28 -0.60 2.48
C PRO A 128 44.40 -0.93 1.49
N THR A 129 44.86 0.08 0.75
CA THR A 129 46.06 0.02 -0.05
C THR A 129 47.25 -0.20 0.89
N HIS A 130 47.79 -1.42 0.90
CA HIS A 130 49.11 -1.67 1.46
C HIS A 130 50.13 -0.88 0.62
N GLN A 131 50.56 0.25 1.16
CA GLN A 131 51.73 0.97 0.69
C GLN A 131 52.95 0.20 1.22
N THR A 132 53.50 -0.70 0.40
CA THR A 132 54.86 -1.21 0.62
C THR A 132 55.87 -0.13 0.23
N ALA A 133 56.84 0.04 1.12
CA ALA A 133 57.93 1.01 1.12
C ALA A 133 58.82 0.96 -0.13
#